data_AF-A0A0P7ULR9-F1
#
_entry.id   AF-A0A0P7ULR9-F1
#
_cell.length_a   1.000
_cell.length_b   1.000
_cell.length_c   1.000
_cell.angle_alpha   90.00
_cell.angle_beta   90.00
_cell.angle_gamma   90.00
#
_symmetry.space_group_name_H-M   'P 1'
#
loop_
_entity.id
_entity.type
_entity.pdbx_description
1 polymer ?
#
loop_
_entity_poly.entity_id
_entity_poly.type
_entity_poly.pdbx_seq_one_letter_code
_entity_poly.pdbx_strand_id
1 'polypeptide(L)'
;MEKVARDVSRVRSQAKYLVQIMVMGAQVVGRAFARALRQEFAASQAAAEARGRAGQQSAAASSISGITLQEAQQILNISTLSPEEIQKNYEHLFKANDKSVGGSFYLQSKVSVGDVGM
;
A
#
# COMPACT_ATOMS: atom_id res chain seq x y z
N MET A 1 -19.29 49.00 -18.45
CA MET A 1 -18.24 48.27 -19.20
C MET A 1 -16.85 48.38 -18.56
N GLU A 2 -16.42 49.55 -18.10
CA GLU A 2 -15.09 49.76 -17.48
C GLU A 2 -14.83 48.95 -16.18
N LYS A 3 -15.85 48.79 -15.33
CA LYS A 3 -15.73 48.04 -14.06
C LYS A 3 -15.48 46.53 -14.30
N VAL A 4 -16.12 45.96 -15.31
CA VAL A 4 -15.97 44.55 -15.69
C VAL A 4 -14.56 44.27 -16.23
N ALA A 5 -14.00 45.19 -17.03
CA ALA A 5 -12.65 45.07 -17.55
C ALA A 5 -11.58 45.07 -16.44
N ARG A 6 -11.77 45.88 -15.38
CA ARG A 6 -10.88 45.91 -14.21
C ARG A 6 -10.92 44.62 -13.40
N ASP A 7 -12.10 44.05 -13.18
CA ASP A 7 -12.25 42.80 -12.41
C ASP A 7 -11.63 41.61 -13.14
N VAL A 8 -11.78 41.52 -14.47
CA VAL A 8 -11.15 40.47 -15.31
C VAL A 8 -9.62 40.56 -15.29
N SER A 9 -9.07 41.77 -15.33
CA SER A 9 -7.62 42.01 -15.24
C SER A 9 -7.06 41.54 -13.89
N ARG A 10 -7.79 41.82 -12.80
CA ARG A 10 -7.40 41.45 -11.44
C ARG A 10 -7.38 39.93 -11.23
N VAL A 11 -8.41 39.23 -11.70
CA VAL A 11 -8.49 37.76 -11.64
C VAL A 11 -7.37 37.12 -12.46
N ARG A 12 -7.09 37.65 -13.66
CA ARG A 12 -5.99 37.17 -14.50
C ARG A 12 -4.63 37.34 -13.83
N SER A 13 -4.42 38.44 -13.10
CA SER A 13 -3.19 38.67 -12.33
C SER A 13 -3.06 37.67 -11.18
N GLN A 14 -4.12 37.50 -10.38
CA GLN A 14 -4.14 36.54 -9.27
C GLN A 14 -3.89 35.09 -9.72
N ALA A 15 -4.48 34.69 -10.85
CA ALA A 15 -4.26 33.36 -11.43
C ALA A 15 -2.78 33.12 -11.79
N LYS A 16 -2.10 34.13 -12.33
CA LYS A 16 -0.66 34.03 -12.67
C LYS A 16 0.20 33.80 -11.43
N TYR A 17 -0.05 34.55 -10.35
CA TYR A 17 0.68 34.37 -9.10
C TYR A 17 0.44 33.01 -8.46
N LEU A 18 -0.80 32.53 -8.48
CA LEU A 18 -1.14 31.19 -7.98
C LEU A 18 -0.40 30.08 -8.74
N VAL A 19 -0.41 30.15 -10.07
CA VAL A 19 0.30 29.19 -10.93
C VAL A 19 1.80 29.23 -10.65
N GLN A 20 2.39 30.41 -10.49
CA GLN A 20 3.81 30.55 -10.21
C GLN A 20 4.22 29.93 -8.87
N ILE A 21 3.41 30.13 -7.82
CA ILE A 21 3.63 29.52 -6.50
C ILE A 21 3.55 27.99 -6.60
N MET A 22 2.53 27.47 -7.29
CA MET A 22 2.36 26.03 -7.49
C MET A 22 3.52 25.40 -8.25
N VAL A 23 3.99 26.03 -9.32
CA VAL A 23 5.14 25.54 -10.11
C VAL A 23 6.41 25.50 -9.27
N MET A 24 6.70 26.57 -8.52
CA MET A 24 7.86 26.59 -7.63
C MET A 24 7.76 25.52 -6.55
N GLY A 25 6.59 25.35 -5.92
CA GLY A 25 6.35 24.30 -4.92
C GLY A 25 6.53 22.90 -5.49
N ALA A 26 5.95 22.63 -6.66
CA ALA A 26 6.03 21.34 -7.33
C ALA A 26 7.48 20.97 -7.73
N GLN A 27 8.29 21.94 -8.15
CA GLN A 27 9.70 21.69 -8.48
C GLN A 27 10.53 21.27 -7.27
N VAL A 28 10.27 21.86 -6.10
CA VAL A 28 10.98 21.52 -4.86
C VAL A 28 10.59 20.11 -4.39
N VAL A 29 9.29 19.83 -4.29
CA VAL A 29 8.78 18.52 -3.86
C VAL A 29 9.15 17.42 -4.85
N GLY A 30 8.98 17.67 -6.16
CA GLY A 30 9.29 16.70 -7.21
C GLY A 30 10.77 16.29 -7.24
N ARG A 31 11.70 17.23 -7.01
CA ARG A 31 13.14 16.92 -6.93
C ARG A 31 13.49 16.10 -5.69
N ALA A 32 12.87 16.39 -4.55
CA ALA A 32 13.08 15.61 -3.32
C ALA A 32 12.54 14.19 -3.47
N PHE A 33 11.33 14.05 -4.01
CA PHE A 33 10.71 12.75 -4.29
C PHE A 33 11.52 11.92 -5.29
N ALA A 34 11.95 12.52 -6.41
CA ALA A 34 12.80 11.83 -7.40
C ALA A 34 14.14 11.37 -6.80
N ARG A 35 14.74 12.15 -5.90
CA ARG A 35 15.97 11.76 -5.19
C ARG A 35 15.72 10.59 -4.24
N ALA A 36 14.64 10.62 -3.47
CA ALA A 36 14.27 9.54 -2.56
C ALA A 36 14.03 8.23 -3.31
N LEU A 37 13.21 8.27 -4.38
CA LEU A 37 13.00 7.10 -5.24
C LEU A 37 14.31 6.59 -5.84
N ARG A 38 15.15 7.47 -6.39
CA ARG A 38 16.43 7.05 -6.99
C ARG A 38 17.36 6.40 -5.96
N GLN A 39 17.36 6.87 -4.72
CA GLN A 39 18.14 6.27 -3.63
C GLN A 39 17.60 4.88 -3.25
N GLU A 40 16.28 4.74 -3.13
CA GLU A 40 15.64 3.47 -2.83
C GLU A 40 15.86 2.44 -3.95
N PHE A 41 15.70 2.85 -5.21
CA PHE A 41 15.97 1.99 -6.37
C PHE A 41 17.45 1.59 -6.45
N ALA A 42 18.39 2.53 -6.24
CA ALA A 42 19.81 2.21 -6.26
C ALA A 42 20.21 1.28 -5.11
N ALA A 43 19.69 1.52 -3.90
CA ALA A 43 19.92 0.65 -2.75
C ALA A 43 19.30 -0.75 -2.96
N SER A 44 18.09 -0.82 -3.50
CA SER A 44 17.40 -2.07 -3.81
C SER A 44 18.10 -2.84 -4.92
N GLN A 45 18.58 -2.17 -5.97
CA GLN A 45 19.32 -2.79 -7.06
C GLN A 45 20.68 -3.33 -6.57
N ALA A 46 21.42 -2.56 -5.77
CA ALA A 46 22.66 -3.01 -5.16
C ALA A 46 22.44 -4.22 -4.23
N ALA A 47 21.35 -4.23 -3.45
CA ALA A 47 20.97 -5.37 -2.62
C ALA A 47 20.53 -6.60 -3.43
N ALA A 48 19.84 -6.38 -4.57
CA ALA A 48 19.43 -7.44 -5.47
C ALA A 48 20.61 -8.06 -6.23
N GLU A 49 21.57 -7.25 -6.70
CA GLU A 49 22.82 -7.73 -7.31
C GLU A 49 23.67 -8.52 -6.31
N ALA A 50 23.78 -8.06 -5.06
CA ALA A 50 24.44 -8.83 -4.00
C ALA A 50 23.76 -10.18 -3.70
N ARG A 51 22.45 -10.29 -3.94
CA ARG A 51 21.66 -11.54 -3.86
C ARG A 51 21.65 -12.36 -5.17
N GLY A 52 22.21 -11.85 -6.26
CA GLY A 52 21.92 -12.29 -7.65
C GLY A 52 22.25 -13.75 -7.99
N ARG A 53 23.08 -14.47 -7.22
CA ARG A 53 23.37 -15.90 -7.49
C ARG A 53 22.51 -16.89 -6.68
N ALA A 54 21.96 -16.49 -5.54
CA ALA A 54 21.03 -17.31 -4.76
C ALA A 54 19.55 -16.86 -4.95
N GLY A 55 19.33 -15.62 -5.37
CA GLY A 55 18.02 -14.98 -5.48
C GLY A 55 17.23 -15.29 -6.76
N GLN A 56 17.86 -15.73 -7.85
CA GLN A 56 17.14 -16.00 -9.11
C GLN A 56 16.13 -17.15 -8.98
N GLN A 57 16.46 -18.21 -8.23
CA GLN A 57 15.51 -19.29 -7.93
C GLN A 57 14.39 -18.83 -7.00
N SER A 58 14.71 -17.99 -6.01
CA SER A 58 13.72 -17.44 -5.07
C SER A 58 12.77 -16.42 -5.73
N ALA A 59 13.26 -15.62 -6.66
CA ALA A 59 12.47 -14.65 -7.41
C ALA A 59 11.53 -15.32 -8.42
N ALA A 60 11.96 -16.40 -9.09
CA ALA A 60 11.12 -17.19 -9.98
C ALA A 60 9.99 -17.95 -9.23
N ALA A 61 10.27 -18.44 -8.02
CA ALA A 61 9.24 -19.01 -7.15
C ALA A 61 8.26 -17.93 -6.63
N SER A 62 8.77 -16.74 -6.32
CA SER A 62 7.96 -15.60 -5.86
C SER A 62 7.07 -15.00 -6.97
N SER A 63 7.51 -15.04 -8.23
CA SER A 63 6.71 -14.56 -9.36
C SER A 63 5.58 -15.52 -9.75
N ILE A 64 5.66 -16.81 -9.39
CA ILE A 64 4.58 -17.80 -9.60
C ILE A 64 3.43 -17.59 -8.62
N SER A 65 3.71 -17.28 -7.35
CA SER A 65 2.68 -17.02 -6.33
C SER A 65 2.25 -15.55 -6.27
N GLY A 66 3.00 -14.64 -6.91
CA GLY A 66 2.86 -13.19 -6.74
C GLY A 66 3.23 -12.70 -5.34
N ILE A 67 3.79 -13.57 -4.49
CA ILE A 67 4.12 -13.31 -3.09
C ILE A 67 5.61 -13.61 -2.90
N THR A 68 6.35 -12.62 -2.41
CA THR A 68 7.77 -12.78 -2.08
C THR A 68 7.97 -13.66 -0.85
N LEU A 69 9.13 -14.31 -0.74
CA LEU A 69 9.51 -15.07 0.46
C LEU A 69 9.47 -14.23 1.73
N GLN A 70 9.79 -12.93 1.63
CA GLN A 70 9.72 -12.01 2.76
C GLN A 70 8.27 -11.74 3.16
N GLU A 71 7.39 -11.49 2.19
CA GLU A 71 5.96 -11.33 2.45
C GLU A 71 5.35 -12.61 3.03
N ALA A 72 5.72 -13.78 2.53
CA ALA A 72 5.27 -15.06 3.09
C ALA A 72 5.67 -15.23 4.57
N GLN A 73 6.90 -14.87 4.93
CA GLN A 73 7.35 -14.90 6.32
C GLN A 73 6.60 -13.90 7.21
N GLN A 74 6.30 -12.70 6.69
CA GLN A 74 5.51 -11.70 7.41
C GLN A 74 4.06 -12.13 7.59
N ILE A 75 3.43 -12.69 6.56
CA ILE A 75 2.06 -13.24 6.62
C ILE A 75 2.00 -14.36 7.67
N LEU A 76 2.99 -15.26 7.66
CA LEU A 76 3.08 -16.34 8.65
C LEU A 76 3.64 -15.90 10.00
N ASN A 77 4.05 -14.64 10.15
CA ASN A 77 4.68 -14.10 11.37
C ASN A 77 5.83 -14.99 11.90
N ILE A 78 6.77 -15.34 11.02
CA ILE A 78 7.96 -16.14 11.35
C ILE A 78 9.24 -15.44 10.90
N SER A 79 10.32 -15.65 11.66
CA SER A 79 11.66 -15.12 11.34
C SER A 79 12.61 -16.20 10.83
N THR A 80 12.27 -17.47 11.02
CA THR A 80 13.05 -18.61 10.55
C THR A 80 12.18 -19.55 9.71
N LEU A 81 12.77 -20.20 8.71
CA LEU A 81 12.10 -21.15 7.83
C LEU A 81 12.06 -22.56 8.45
N SER A 82 11.78 -22.64 9.75
CA SER A 82 11.65 -23.93 10.45
C SER A 82 10.27 -24.56 10.13
N PRO A 83 10.22 -25.85 9.75
CA PRO A 83 8.95 -26.53 9.45
C PRO A 83 7.96 -26.47 10.61
N GLU A 84 8.45 -26.53 11.84
CA GLU A 84 7.64 -26.52 13.06
C GLU A 84 6.96 -25.16 13.29
N GLU A 85 7.69 -24.05 13.12
CA GLU A 85 7.10 -22.71 13.25
C GLU A 85 6.14 -22.38 12.12
N ILE A 86 6.48 -22.80 10.89
CA ILE A 86 5.60 -22.64 9.72
C ILE A 86 4.27 -23.35 9.98
N GLN A 87 4.29 -24.62 10.38
CA GLN A 87 3.08 -25.40 10.62
C GLN A 87 2.25 -24.81 11.76
N LYS A 88 2.89 -24.45 12.87
CA LYS A 88 2.23 -23.87 14.05
C LYS A 88 1.51 -22.57 13.72
N ASN A 89 2.19 -21.63 13.06
CA ASN A 89 1.60 -20.33 12.76
C ASN A 89 0.58 -20.42 11.63
N TYR A 90 0.80 -21.28 10.64
CA TYR A 90 -0.20 -21.58 9.61
C TYR A 90 -1.51 -22.07 10.25
N GLU A 91 -1.46 -23.08 11.11
CA GLU A 91 -2.65 -23.60 11.78
C GLU A 91 -3.36 -22.53 12.63
N HIS A 92 -2.59 -21.73 13.37
CA HIS A 92 -3.14 -20.67 14.20
C HIS A 92 -3.87 -19.62 13.36
N LEU A 93 -3.22 -19.10 12.31
CA LEU A 93 -3.80 -18.12 11.41
C LEU A 93 -4.99 -18.68 10.62
N PHE A 94 -4.90 -19.94 10.18
CA PHE A 94 -5.98 -20.61 9.47
C PHE A 94 -7.22 -20.77 10.36
N LYS A 95 -7.05 -21.27 11.60
CA LYS A 95 -8.15 -21.41 12.57
C LYS A 95 -8.77 -20.05 12.94
N ALA A 96 -7.94 -19.02 13.15
CA ALA A 96 -8.42 -17.69 13.49
C ALA A 96 -9.20 -17.00 12.35
N ASN A 97 -8.87 -17.30 11.09
CA ASN A 97 -9.52 -16.73 9.92
C ASN A 97 -10.62 -17.64 9.32
N ASP A 98 -10.86 -18.81 9.91
CA ASP A 98 -11.91 -19.69 9.42
C ASP A 98 -13.28 -18.99 9.54
N LYS A 99 -14.00 -18.93 8.42
CA LYS A 99 -15.26 -18.18 8.29
C LYS A 99 -16.36 -18.72 9.22
N SER A 100 -16.25 -19.97 9.65
CA SER A 100 -17.20 -20.59 10.58
C SER A 100 -17.08 -20.05 12.01
N VAL A 101 -15.94 -19.45 12.37
CA VAL A 101 -15.70 -18.87 13.72
C VAL A 101 -16.00 -17.37 13.78
N GLY A 102 -16.19 -16.70 12.63
CA GLY A 102 -16.32 -15.24 12.50
C GLY A 102 -17.73 -14.69 12.30
N GLY A 103 -18.76 -15.52 12.27
CA GLY A 103 -20.15 -15.06 12.21
C GLY A 103 -20.62 -14.56 13.57
N SER A 104 -20.65 -13.24 13.80
CA SER A 104 -21.12 -12.73 15.09
C SER A 104 -22.59 -13.12 15.32
N PHE A 105 -22.85 -13.87 16.40
CA PHE A 105 -24.20 -14.20 16.86
C PHE A 105 -25.07 -12.94 17.05
N TYR A 106 -24.44 -11.82 17.44
CA TYR A 106 -25.11 -10.55 17.66
C TYR A 106 -25.80 -10.01 16.39
N LEU A 107 -25.15 -10.08 15.22
CA LEU A 107 -25.77 -9.66 13.96
C LEU A 107 -26.90 -10.60 13.53
N GLN A 108 -26.78 -11.91 13.79
CA GLN A 108 -27.82 -12.90 13.50
C GLN A 108 -29.06 -12.72 14.40
N SER A 109 -28.83 -12.40 15.68
CA SER A 109 -29.90 -12.20 16.68
C SER A 109 -30.72 -10.93 16.46
N LYS A 110 -30.14 -9.88 15.85
CA LYS A 110 -30.85 -8.64 15.56
C LYS A 110 -31.59 -8.64 14.22
N VAL A 111 -31.09 -9.35 13.22
CA VAL A 111 -31.78 -9.49 11.93
C VAL A 111 -32.97 -10.47 12.04
N SER A 112 -32.90 -11.49 12.90
CA SER A 112 -34.01 -12.44 13.07
C SER A 112 -35.18 -11.92 13.91
N VAL A 113 -35.02 -10.83 14.66
CA VAL A 113 -36.10 -10.23 15.48
C VAL A 113 -36.78 -9.04 14.76
N GLY A 114 -36.25 -8.60 13.61
CA GLY A 114 -36.79 -7.45 12.87
C GLY A 114 -37.80 -7.77 11.77
N ASP A 115 -37.87 -9.01 11.28
CA ASP A 115 -38.57 -9.35 10.03
C ASP A 115 -39.55 -10.52 10.14
N VAL A 116 -40.27 -10.65 11.26
CA VAL A 116 -41.48 -11.49 11.31
C VAL A 116 -42.61 -10.76 12.03
N GLY A 117 -43.45 -10.10 11.24
CA GLY A 117 -44.88 -9.90 11.54
C GLY A 117 -45.30 -8.52 12.05
N MET A 118 -45.55 -7.60 11.12
CA MET A 118 -46.85 -6.97 10.83
C MET A 118 -46.66 -5.72 9.96
#